data_AF-A0A7V5SSY0-F1
#
_entry.id   AF-A0A7V5SSY0-F1
#
_cell.length_a   1.000
_cell.length_b   1.000
_cell.length_c   1.000
_cell.angle_alpha   90.00
_cell.angle_beta   90.00
_cell.angle_gamma   90.00
#
_symmetry.space_group_name_H-M   'P 1'
#
loop_
_entity.id
_entity.type
_entity.pdbx_description
1 polymer ?
#
loop_
_entity_poly.entity_id
_entity_poly.type
_entity_poly.pdbx_seq_one_letter_code
_entity_poly.pdbx_strand_id
1 'polypeptide(L)' 'SLEKINEIKRILLLSGEFDIILEIEIDEPEELWNLFVDKIDKIDGIIETNTHIVIKEVVIK' A
#
# COMPACT_ATOMS: atom_id res chain seq x y z
N SER A 1 4.55 9.80 7.22
CA SER A 1 3.95 10.28 5.97
C SER A 1 4.27 9.30 4.87
N LEU A 2 3.28 8.99 4.02
CA LEU A 2 3.35 7.89 3.05
C LEU A 2 4.47 8.08 2.01
N GLU A 3 4.73 9.32 1.59
CA GLU A 3 5.77 9.64 0.59
C GLU A 3 7.22 9.35 1.04
N LYS A 4 7.43 8.99 2.32
CA LYS A 4 8.74 8.63 2.88
C LYS A 4 8.97 7.12 2.97
N ILE A 5 8.01 6.31 2.54
CA ILE A 5 8.09 4.86 2.57
C ILE A 5 8.60 4.39 1.21
N ASN A 6 9.81 3.83 1.18
CA ASN A 6 10.52 3.48 -0.06
C ASN A 6 9.84 2.34 -0.83
N GLU A 7 9.11 1.48 -0.12
CA GLU A 7 8.38 0.34 -0.66
C GLU A 7 7.14 0.79 -1.47
N ILE A 8 6.66 2.02 -1.27
CA ILE A 8 5.54 2.58 -2.02
C ILE A 8 6.05 3.07 -3.38
N LYS A 9 5.63 2.40 -4.45
CA LYS A 9 5.93 2.75 -5.83
C LYS A 9 5.05 3.87 -6.33
N ARG A 10 3.77 3.86 -5.95
CA ARG A 10 2.78 4.83 -6.43
C ARG A 10 1.78 5.17 -5.33
N ILE A 11 1.38 6.44 -5.33
CA ILE A 11 0.32 7.00 -4.49
C ILE A 11 -0.65 7.71 -5.44
N LEU A 12 -1.92 7.33 -5.40
CA LEU A 12 -2.96 7.93 -6.24
C LEU A 12 -4.13 8.34 -5.34
N LEU A 13 -4.62 9.56 -5.53
CA LEU A 13 -5.85 10.04 -4.91
C LEU A 13 -7.05 9.56 -5.72
N LEU A 14 -8.09 9.11 -5.03
CA LEU A 14 -9.31 8.60 -5.63
C LEU A 14 -10.50 9.48 -5.27
N SER A 15 -11.54 9.43 -6.10
CA SER A 15 -12.83 10.10 -5.85
C SER A 15 -13.91 9.11 -5.38
N GLY A 16 -13.51 7.93 -4.90
CA GLY A 16 -14.38 6.79 -4.58
C GLY A 16 -14.52 6.54 -3.08
N GLU A 17 -14.79 5.29 -2.71
CA GLU A 17 -14.96 4.88 -1.30
C GLU A 17 -13.67 5.01 -0.48
N PHE A 18 -12.53 4.91 -1.13
CA PHE A 18 -11.21 5.13 -0.53
C PHE A 18 -10.66 6.47 -0.98
N ASP A 19 -9.94 7.15 -0.09
CA ASP A 19 -9.25 8.41 -0.41
C ASP A 19 -8.00 8.19 -1.26
N ILE A 20 -7.30 7.07 -1.04
CA ILE A 20 -5.98 6.78 -1.61
C ILE A 20 -5.89 5.31 -2.01
N ILE A 21 -5.21 5.03 -3.12
CA ILE A 21 -4.66 3.71 -3.43
C ILE A 21 -3.13 3.78 -3.50
N LEU A 22 -2.50 2.75 -2.93
CA LEU A 22 -1.06 2.59 -2.87
C LEU A 22 -0.67 1.35 -3.66
N GLU A 23 0.41 1.47 -4.44
CA GLU A 23 1.10 0.32 -5.03
C GLU A 23 2.39 0.10 -4.24
N ILE A 24 2.52 -1.06 -3.61
CA ILE A 24 3.65 -1.43 -2.75
C ILE A 24 4.37 -2.60 -3.41
N GLU A 25 5.68 -2.50 -3.52
CA GLU A 25 6.54 -3.58 -3.99
C GLU A 25 7.43 -4.03 -2.82
N ILE A 26 7.40 -5.34 -2.57
CA ILE A 26 8.13 -6.03 -1.50
C ILE A 26 8.77 -7.29 -2.06
N ASP A 27 9.88 -7.71 -1.48
CA ASP A 27 10.59 -8.92 -1.93
C ASP A 27 9.94 -10.17 -1.34
N GLU A 28 9.53 -10.12 -0.07
CA GLU A 28 8.95 -11.24 0.67
C GLU A 28 7.62 -10.86 1.36
N PRO A 29 6.59 -11.74 1.38
CA PRO A 29 5.28 -11.42 1.97
C PRO A 29 5.31 -10.94 3.42
N GLU A 30 6.29 -11.39 4.22
CA GLU A 30 6.46 -10.98 5.60
C GLU A 30 6.82 -9.48 5.75
N GLU A 31 7.48 -8.90 4.74
CA GLU A 31 7.83 -7.49 4.73
C GLU A 31 6.59 -6.60 4.68
N LEU A 32 5.51 -7.04 4.04
CA LEU A 32 4.25 -6.32 4.02
C LEU A 32 3.66 -6.18 5.43
N TRP A 33 3.73 -7.25 6.22
CA TRP A 33 3.24 -7.23 7.60
C TRP A 33 4.05 -6.24 8.45
N ASN A 34 5.38 -6.32 8.37
CA ASN A 34 6.27 -5.42 9.09
C ASN A 34 6.05 -3.97 8.65
N LEU A 35 5.92 -3.73 7.35
CA LEU A 35 5.61 -2.42 6.80
C LEU A 35 4.29 -1.86 7.36
N PHE A 36 3.27 -2.71 7.46
CA PHE A 36 1.98 -2.32 8.00
C PHE A 36 2.06 -1.94 9.47
N VAL A 37 2.54 -2.88 10.29
CA VAL A 37 2.63 -2.71 11.75
C VAL A 37 3.56 -1.56 12.12
N ASP A 38 4.68 -1.41 11.42
CA ASP A 38 5.70 -0.45 11.82
C ASP A 38 5.56 0.93 11.21
N LYS A 39 4.96 1.04 10.02
CA LYS A 39 4.86 2.32 9.30
C LYS A 39 3.43 2.73 9.04
N ILE A 40 2.61 1.90 8.38
CA ILE A 40 1.30 2.33 7.85
C ILE A 40 0.28 2.53 8.98
N ASP A 41 0.10 1.54 9.86
CA ASP A 41 -0.90 1.58 10.95
C ASP A 41 -0.62 2.68 11.99
N LYS A 42 0.62 3.17 12.03
CA LYS A 42 1.05 4.28 12.91
C LYS A 42 0.82 5.66 12.31
N ILE A 43 0.37 5.77 11.05
CA ILE A 43 0.11 7.07 10.42
C ILE A 43 -1.22 7.60 10.93
N ASP A 44 -1.13 8.66 11.73
CA ASP A 44 -2.31 9.39 12.19
C ASP A 44 -3.14 9.89 11.00
N GLY A 45 -4.45 9.66 11.07
CA GLY A 45 -5.40 9.97 10.00
C GLY A 45 -5.73 8.80 9.06
N ILE A 46 -5.03 7.67 9.12
CA ILE A 46 -5.49 6.43 8.45
C ILE A 46 -6.57 5.79 9.32
N ILE A 47 -7.81 5.75 8.81
CA ILE A 47 -8.97 5.22 9.54
C ILE A 47 -9.18 3.74 9.23
N GLU A 48 -8.94 3.35 7.98
CA GLU A 48 -9.13 1.98 7.50
C GLU A 48 -8.16 1.70 6.36
N THR A 49 -7.78 0.44 6.22
CA THR A 49 -7.00 -0.05 5.09
C THR A 49 -7.56 -1.37 4.58
N ASN A 50 -7.44 -1.59 3.27
CA ASN A 50 -7.77 -2.86 2.66
C ASN A 50 -6.66 -3.28 1.69
N THR A 51 -6.05 -4.43 1.95
CA THR A 51 -4.83 -4.86 1.28
C THR A 51 -5.10 -6.04 0.37
N HIS A 52 -4.67 -5.93 -0.89
CA HIS A 52 -4.76 -6.99 -1.88
C HIS A 52 -3.35 -7.43 -2.28
N ILE A 53 -3.08 -8.73 -2.22
CA ILE A 53 -1.80 -9.31 -2.64
C ILE A 53 -1.92 -9.78 -4.10
N VAL A 54 -1.03 -9.28 -4.96
CA VAL A 54 -0.98 -9.67 -6.37
C VAL A 54 -0.34 -11.05 -6.49
N ILE A 55 -1.14 -12.08 -6.80
CA ILE A 55 -0.64 -13.46 -7.00
C ILE A 55 -0.05 -13.64 -8.40
N LYS A 56 -0.58 -12.90 -9.39
CA LYS A 56 -0.14 -12.97 -10.78
C LYS A 56 -0.45 -11.66 -11.48
N GLU A 57 0.57 -11.06 -12.07
CA GLU A 57 0.40 -9.93 -12.98
C GLU A 57 -0.01 -10.44 -14.37
N VAL A 58 -0.98 -9.76 -14.99
CA VAL A 58 -1.41 -10.03 -16.36
C VAL A 58 -1.32 -8.73 -17.14
N VAL A 59 -0.41 -8.71 -18.11
CA VAL A 59 -0.26 -7.57 -19.03
C VAL A 59 -1.19 -7.80 -20.23
N ILE A 60 -2.28 -7.05 -20.29
CA ILE A 60 -3.16 -7.02 -21.46
C ILE A 60 -2.64 -5.95 -22.40
N LYS A 61 -2.32 -6.35 -23.64
CA LYS A 61 -1.90 -5.46 -24.72
C LYS A 61 -3.09 -4.98 -25.53
#